data_AF-A0A518D5X6-F1
#
_entry.id   AF-A0A518D5X6-F1
#
_cell.length_a   1.000
_cell.length_b   1.000
_cell.length_c   1.000
_cell.angle_alpha   90.00
_cell.angle_beta   90.00
_cell.angle_gamma   90.00
#
_symmetry.space_group_name_H-M   'P 1'
#
loop_
_entity.id
_entity.type
_entity.pdbx_description
1 polymer ?
#
loop_
_entity_poly.entity_id
_entity_poly.type
_entity_poly.pdbx_seq_one_letter_code
_entity_poly.pdbx_strand_id
1 'polypeptide(L)'
;MPKSCRPTVGATHAAVNYTRSVPAIHLRGVRADLRSARWGFLVTFMLRYCVLHCLLVASCAVAAPMELVAPSALEPNTSPDSTRAEALFAGAREAAEAGRAAEAFRLAGEALAHDPDHAEARRVLGYTRTGDGWTTPYGARMARRGLVWDGRYGWIKPDDLPRYEAGERPLGSKWISKEDDAARHATIERGWQVQSDHWLVTTNDSLEAAAGLSQELEALLDVWRALFADFNTDRREAAALFAGDRGPRAWRRPMKLVYHRDKQGYVAALRSRQPRIDETIGIYFDNLRESHFANLDQRGGELARATLYHEATHQLFQECQPTAKEIGRLGNFWATEGVALYMESLRGSGDRYTLGGPDAGRLPAARQRLAEGYYVPFAELAALGKRDLQRRTDLPPLYSQMAGLAAYLMEAEEGALRPAFVEHLRAVYNGEDDPQDLPRRLGREAQQLDSGYRRWVQSLPEATADANLQGSGGDGAEPRP
;
A
#
# COMPACT_ATOMS: atom_id res chain seq x y z
N MET A 1 2.88 47.86 -33.51
CA MET A 1 3.24 47.46 -34.89
C MET A 1 3.39 45.95 -34.94
N PRO A 2 2.45 45.22 -35.56
CA PRO A 2 2.50 43.78 -35.74
C PRO A 2 3.11 43.42 -37.10
N LYS A 3 3.66 42.20 -37.25
CA LYS A 3 3.89 41.61 -38.57
C LYS A 3 3.08 40.34 -38.72
N SER A 4 2.17 40.43 -39.68
CA SER A 4 1.35 39.42 -40.32
C SER A 4 2.20 38.40 -41.09
N CYS A 5 1.68 37.18 -41.25
CA CYS A 5 1.23 36.64 -42.55
C CYS A 5 0.82 35.15 -42.45
N ARG A 6 -0.47 34.88 -42.67
CA ARG A 6 -0.98 33.71 -43.43
C ARG A 6 -1.09 34.12 -44.93
N PRO A 7 -1.67 33.38 -45.90
CA PRO A 7 -2.21 31.99 -45.97
C PRO A 7 -1.86 31.22 -47.28
N THR A 8 -2.30 29.94 -47.39
CA THR A 8 -2.99 29.28 -48.54
C THR A 8 -3.25 27.80 -48.16
N VAL A 9 -4.48 27.32 -47.94
CA VAL A 9 -5.56 26.86 -48.88
C VAL A 9 -5.10 25.86 -49.94
N GLY A 10 -5.67 24.65 -49.86
CA GLY A 10 -5.62 23.61 -50.91
C GLY A 10 -6.34 22.33 -50.46
N ALA A 11 -7.63 22.23 -50.77
CA ALA A 11 -8.45 21.03 -50.59
C ALA A 11 -8.30 20.09 -51.80
N THR A 12 -8.40 18.77 -51.61
CA THR A 12 -8.99 17.84 -52.59
C THR A 12 -9.34 16.48 -51.98
N HIS A 13 -10.58 16.07 -52.21
CA HIS A 13 -11.12 14.71 -52.09
C HIS A 13 -10.39 13.70 -52.98
N ALA A 14 -10.28 12.43 -52.54
CA ALA A 14 -10.52 11.27 -53.39
C ALA A 14 -10.70 9.99 -52.53
N ALA A 15 -11.91 9.44 -52.57
CA ALA A 15 -12.22 8.08 -52.16
C ALA A 15 -11.95 7.13 -53.34
N VAL A 16 -11.38 5.94 -53.07
CA VAL A 16 -11.38 4.83 -54.02
C VAL A 16 -11.64 3.52 -53.28
N ASN A 17 -12.80 2.94 -53.57
CA ASN A 17 -13.19 1.57 -53.29
C ASN A 17 -12.45 0.59 -54.21
N TYR A 18 -12.07 -0.58 -53.70
CA TYR A 18 -11.88 -1.77 -54.53
C TYR A 18 -12.44 -3.01 -53.83
N THR A 19 -13.66 -3.38 -54.21
CA THR A 19 -14.24 -4.71 -54.13
C THR A 19 -13.93 -5.48 -55.41
N ARG A 20 -13.43 -6.72 -55.32
CA ARG A 20 -13.49 -7.78 -56.35
C ARG A 20 -13.07 -9.10 -55.69
N SER A 21 -13.98 -10.03 -55.45
CA SER A 21 -14.62 -11.00 -56.36
C SER A 21 -13.94 -12.36 -56.31
N VAL A 22 -14.68 -13.32 -55.76
CA VAL A 22 -14.47 -14.77 -55.70
C VAL A 22 -14.57 -15.40 -57.09
N PRO A 23 -13.93 -16.56 -57.32
CA PRO A 23 -14.53 -17.60 -58.17
C PRO A 23 -14.75 -18.90 -57.40
N ALA A 24 -15.97 -19.43 -57.55
CA ALA A 24 -16.38 -20.75 -57.14
C ALA A 24 -15.91 -21.79 -58.17
N ILE A 25 -15.48 -22.96 -57.69
CA ILE A 25 -15.40 -24.20 -58.48
C ILE A 25 -16.18 -25.28 -57.73
N HIS A 26 -16.91 -26.07 -58.50
CA HIS A 26 -17.97 -26.98 -58.10
C HIS A 26 -17.63 -28.42 -58.49
N LEU A 27 -18.30 -29.39 -57.84
CA LEU A 27 -18.50 -30.82 -58.19
C LEU A 27 -17.34 -31.77 -57.82
N ARG A 28 -17.48 -32.99 -57.27
CA ARG A 28 -18.54 -33.99 -56.95
C ARG A 28 -17.91 -34.85 -55.82
N GLY A 29 -18.59 -35.36 -54.80
CA GLY A 29 -19.68 -36.34 -54.83
C GLY A 29 -19.18 -37.70 -54.31
N VAL A 30 -19.55 -38.09 -53.08
CA VAL A 30 -19.65 -39.49 -52.63
C VAL A 30 -20.75 -39.56 -51.58
N ARG A 31 -21.78 -40.39 -51.84
CA ARG A 31 -22.77 -40.84 -50.86
C ARG A 31 -22.15 -41.94 -50.01
N ALA A 32 -22.30 -41.87 -48.69
CA ALA A 32 -22.34 -43.05 -47.84
C ALA A 32 -23.29 -42.80 -46.67
N ASP A 33 -24.25 -43.71 -46.58
CA ASP A 33 -25.22 -43.89 -45.51
C ASP A 33 -24.51 -44.18 -44.18
N LEU A 34 -25.10 -43.76 -43.06
CA LEU A 34 -24.95 -44.33 -41.70
C LEU A 34 -25.70 -43.43 -40.71
N ARG A 35 -27.03 -43.61 -40.66
CA ARG A 35 -27.82 -43.26 -39.48
C ARG A 35 -27.49 -44.25 -38.36
N SER A 36 -27.50 -43.76 -37.11
CA SER A 36 -27.55 -44.51 -35.84
C SER A 36 -26.25 -44.74 -35.02
N ALA A 37 -25.44 -43.70 -34.78
CA ALA A 37 -24.44 -43.77 -33.70
C ALA A 37 -23.96 -42.40 -33.16
N ARG A 38 -24.83 -41.38 -33.07
CA ARG A 38 -24.38 -40.01 -32.72
C ARG A 38 -25.08 -39.28 -31.57
N TRP A 39 -25.95 -39.95 -30.82
CA TRP A 39 -26.62 -39.32 -29.68
C TRP A 39 -26.06 -39.70 -28.30
N GLY A 40 -25.33 -40.82 -28.16
CA GLY A 40 -24.73 -41.22 -26.87
C GLY A 40 -23.43 -40.51 -26.51
N PHE A 41 -22.67 -40.04 -27.51
CA PHE A 41 -21.34 -39.46 -27.27
C PHE A 41 -21.40 -37.96 -26.92
N LEU A 42 -22.39 -37.21 -27.43
CA LEU A 42 -22.52 -35.78 -27.12
C LEU A 42 -23.02 -35.53 -25.69
N VAL A 43 -23.92 -36.38 -25.19
CA VAL A 43 -24.48 -36.27 -23.82
C VAL A 43 -23.42 -36.62 -22.77
N THR A 44 -22.58 -37.62 -23.03
CA THR A 44 -21.50 -38.02 -22.12
C THR A 44 -20.34 -37.02 -22.11
N PHE A 45 -20.07 -36.34 -23.22
CA PHE A 45 -19.04 -35.29 -23.30
C PHE A 45 -19.50 -33.97 -22.67
N MET A 46 -20.78 -33.59 -22.83
CA MET A 46 -21.35 -32.43 -22.13
C MET A 46 -21.50 -32.64 -20.63
N LEU A 47 -21.86 -33.85 -20.16
CA LEU A 47 -21.92 -34.14 -18.73
C LEU A 47 -20.53 -34.22 -18.10
N ARG A 48 -19.49 -34.69 -18.80
CA ARG A 48 -18.11 -34.62 -18.31
C ARG A 48 -17.54 -33.20 -18.33
N TYR A 49 -17.90 -32.36 -19.30
CA TYR A 49 -17.50 -30.94 -19.29
C TYR A 49 -18.25 -30.12 -18.23
N CYS A 50 -19.55 -30.37 -18.00
CA CYS A 50 -20.29 -29.73 -16.91
C CYS A 50 -19.83 -30.22 -15.53
N VAL A 51 -19.48 -31.50 -15.37
CA VAL A 51 -18.98 -32.01 -14.08
C VAL A 51 -17.53 -31.60 -13.83
N LEU A 52 -16.70 -31.40 -14.86
CA LEU A 52 -15.33 -30.86 -14.69
C LEU A 52 -15.32 -29.32 -14.50
N HIS A 53 -16.32 -28.59 -15.01
CA HIS A 53 -16.52 -27.17 -14.66
C HIS A 53 -17.23 -26.96 -13.31
N CYS A 54 -18.09 -27.90 -12.88
CA CYS A 54 -18.65 -27.88 -11.52
C CYS A 54 -17.70 -28.45 -10.46
N LEU A 55 -16.61 -29.12 -10.86
CA LEU A 55 -15.50 -29.55 -10.01
C LEU A 55 -14.26 -28.66 -10.11
N LEU A 56 -14.35 -27.51 -10.79
CA LEU A 56 -13.80 -26.27 -10.24
C LEU A 56 -14.71 -25.88 -9.07
N VAL A 57 -14.66 -26.71 -8.04
CA VAL A 57 -15.03 -26.31 -6.69
C VAL A 57 -14.26 -25.02 -6.50
N ALA A 58 -15.00 -23.91 -6.42
CA ALA A 58 -14.52 -22.72 -5.78
C ALA A 58 -13.80 -23.21 -4.54
N SER A 59 -12.46 -23.21 -4.57
CA SER A 59 -11.72 -23.13 -3.34
C SER A 59 -12.36 -21.92 -2.69
N CYS A 60 -13.24 -22.16 -1.71
CA CYS A 60 -13.51 -21.22 -0.66
C CYS A 60 -12.16 -21.09 0.06
N ALA A 61 -11.19 -20.46 -0.61
CA ALA A 61 -10.03 -19.90 0.01
C ALA A 61 -10.64 -18.87 0.93
N VAL A 62 -10.84 -19.31 2.17
CA VAL A 62 -11.12 -18.42 3.30
C VAL A 62 -10.11 -17.29 3.14
N ALA A 63 -10.58 -16.05 3.13
CA ALA A 63 -9.72 -14.87 3.00
C ALA A 63 -8.75 -14.87 4.18
N ALA A 64 -7.63 -15.57 4.04
CA ALA A 64 -6.60 -15.64 5.05
C ALA A 64 -5.84 -14.31 5.00
N PRO A 65 -5.46 -13.75 6.16
CA PRO A 65 -4.58 -12.59 6.19
C PRO A 65 -3.34 -12.84 5.35
N MET A 66 -2.93 -11.83 4.58
CA MET A 66 -1.73 -11.89 3.78
C MET A 66 -0.51 -11.76 4.68
N GLU A 67 0.40 -12.74 4.62
CA GLU A 67 1.69 -12.66 5.30
C GLU A 67 2.69 -11.84 4.47
N LEU A 68 3.41 -10.95 5.14
CA LEU A 68 4.34 -10.01 4.54
C LEU A 68 5.62 -9.94 5.38
N VAL A 69 6.75 -9.82 4.69
CA VAL A 69 8.08 -9.64 5.29
C VAL A 69 8.48 -8.17 5.21
N ALA A 70 9.09 -7.66 6.28
CA ALA A 70 9.74 -6.35 6.31
C ALA A 70 11.28 -6.53 6.37
N PRO A 71 11.98 -6.50 5.22
CA PRO A 71 13.43 -6.71 5.16
C PRO A 71 14.29 -5.79 6.01
N SER A 72 13.83 -4.58 6.31
CA SER A 72 14.52 -3.60 7.16
C SER A 72 14.62 -4.02 8.63
N ALA A 73 13.79 -4.98 9.06
CA ALA A 73 13.76 -5.50 10.42
C ALA A 73 14.26 -6.95 10.53
N LEU A 74 14.83 -7.52 9.47
CA LEU A 74 15.41 -8.87 9.49
C LEU A 74 16.69 -8.90 10.33
N GLU A 75 16.71 -9.80 11.30
CA GLU A 75 17.91 -10.14 12.06
C GLU A 75 18.83 -11.09 11.25
N PRO A 76 20.14 -11.16 11.56
CA PRO A 76 21.04 -12.13 10.96
C PRO A 76 20.56 -13.58 11.20
N ASN A 77 20.55 -14.40 10.15
CA ASN A 77 20.18 -15.81 10.25
C ASN A 77 21.43 -16.69 10.39
N THR A 78 21.50 -17.49 11.45
CA THR A 78 22.61 -18.42 11.70
C THR A 78 22.57 -19.69 10.86
N SER A 79 21.44 -19.96 10.19
CA SER A 79 21.21 -21.13 9.33
C SER A 79 20.41 -20.75 8.07
N PRO A 80 21.02 -20.04 7.11
CA PRO A 80 20.34 -19.62 5.89
C PRO A 80 19.95 -20.80 5.00
N ASP A 81 18.76 -20.73 4.41
CA ASP A 81 18.31 -21.63 3.33
C ASP A 81 18.51 -20.95 1.98
N SER A 82 19.77 -20.90 1.53
CA SER A 82 20.15 -20.23 0.28
C SER A 82 19.50 -20.87 -0.96
N THR A 83 19.16 -22.17 -0.91
CA THR A 83 18.48 -22.85 -2.03
C THR A 83 17.06 -22.29 -2.19
N ARG A 84 16.33 -22.17 -1.09
CA ARG A 84 14.98 -21.59 -1.11
C ARG A 84 15.01 -20.11 -1.47
N ALA A 85 15.99 -19.36 -0.96
CA ALA A 85 16.16 -17.95 -1.27
C ALA A 85 16.42 -17.71 -2.77
N GLU A 86 17.31 -18.48 -3.39
CA GLU A 86 17.59 -18.39 -4.83
C GLU A 86 16.33 -18.70 -5.67
N ALA A 87 15.57 -19.73 -5.30
CA ALA A 87 14.32 -20.09 -5.99
C ALA A 87 13.27 -18.97 -5.90
N LEU A 88 13.12 -18.33 -4.73
CA LEU A 88 12.24 -17.18 -4.53
C LEU A 88 12.69 -15.98 -5.35
N PHE A 89 14.00 -15.70 -5.38
CA PHE A 89 14.54 -14.58 -6.15
C PHE A 89 14.44 -14.82 -7.67
N ALA A 90 14.58 -16.05 -8.14
CA ALA A 90 14.29 -16.41 -9.54
C ALA A 90 12.83 -16.11 -9.90
N GLY A 91 11.88 -16.50 -9.04
CA GLY A 91 10.47 -16.13 -9.21
C GLY A 91 10.24 -14.62 -9.17
N ALA A 92 11.01 -13.88 -8.36
CA ALA A 92 10.96 -12.42 -8.33
C ALA A 92 11.37 -11.80 -9.68
N ARG A 93 12.42 -12.34 -10.33
CA ARG A 93 12.83 -11.91 -11.67
C ARG A 93 11.73 -12.18 -12.71
N GLU A 94 11.14 -13.38 -12.69
CA GLU A 94 10.03 -13.72 -13.59
C GLU A 94 8.81 -12.80 -13.39
N ALA A 95 8.47 -12.48 -12.14
CA ALA A 95 7.40 -11.54 -11.82
C ALA A 95 7.71 -10.12 -12.35
N ALA A 96 8.94 -9.65 -12.18
CA ALA A 96 9.38 -8.34 -12.68
C ALA A 96 9.31 -8.25 -14.21
N GLU A 97 9.78 -9.28 -14.93
CA GLU A 97 9.69 -9.37 -16.40
C GLU A 97 8.23 -9.37 -16.88
N ALA A 98 7.34 -10.04 -16.14
CA ALA A 98 5.91 -10.03 -16.40
C ALA A 98 5.25 -8.66 -16.09
N GLY A 99 5.96 -7.72 -15.47
CA GLY A 99 5.43 -6.42 -15.03
C GLY A 99 4.55 -6.50 -13.78
N ARG A 100 4.80 -7.48 -12.92
CA ARG A 100 4.17 -7.65 -11.59
C ARG A 100 5.16 -7.19 -10.52
N ALA A 101 5.37 -5.88 -10.42
CA ALA A 101 6.42 -5.33 -9.57
C ALA A 101 6.16 -5.63 -8.08
N ALA A 102 4.93 -5.48 -7.58
CA ALA A 102 4.63 -5.76 -6.17
C ALA A 102 4.97 -7.21 -5.79
N GLU A 103 4.62 -8.17 -6.65
CA GLU A 103 4.97 -9.57 -6.45
C GLU A 103 6.49 -9.81 -6.49
N ALA A 104 7.21 -9.15 -7.39
CA ALA A 104 8.67 -9.22 -7.44
C ALA A 104 9.32 -8.69 -6.15
N PHE A 105 8.87 -7.54 -5.65
CA PHE A 105 9.36 -6.98 -4.38
C PHE A 105 9.01 -7.88 -3.18
N ARG A 106 7.81 -8.44 -3.15
CA ARG A 106 7.39 -9.40 -2.11
C ARG A 106 8.28 -10.64 -2.11
N LEU A 107 8.48 -11.27 -3.27
CA LEU A 107 9.34 -12.47 -3.41
C LEU A 107 10.81 -12.18 -3.07
N ALA A 108 11.32 -10.99 -3.38
CA ALA A 108 12.65 -10.56 -2.95
C ALA A 108 12.74 -10.41 -1.41
N GLY A 109 11.69 -9.89 -0.76
CA GLY A 109 11.61 -9.84 0.70
C GLY A 109 11.57 -11.24 1.33
N GLU A 110 10.77 -12.15 0.77
CA GLU A 110 10.71 -13.55 1.18
C GLU A 110 12.06 -14.25 1.02
N ALA A 111 12.78 -13.99 -0.09
CA ALA A 111 14.13 -14.53 -0.29
C ALA A 111 15.07 -14.11 0.85
N LEU A 112 15.00 -12.86 1.31
CA LEU A 112 15.78 -12.39 2.45
C LEU A 112 15.37 -13.01 3.78
N ALA A 113 14.12 -13.40 3.94
CA ALA A 113 13.73 -14.11 5.16
C ALA A 113 14.35 -15.52 5.25
N HIS A 114 14.65 -16.14 4.12
CA HIS A 114 15.35 -17.43 4.06
C HIS A 114 16.88 -17.27 4.10
N ASP A 115 17.41 -16.27 3.41
CA ASP A 115 18.83 -15.92 3.39
C ASP A 115 19.01 -14.39 3.48
N PRO A 116 19.21 -13.84 4.69
CA PRO A 116 19.35 -12.39 4.89
C PRO A 116 20.55 -11.75 4.18
N ASP A 117 21.51 -12.55 3.71
CA ASP A 117 22.70 -12.08 2.98
C ASP A 117 22.59 -12.29 1.46
N HIS A 118 21.43 -12.73 0.97
CA HIS A 118 21.19 -12.93 -0.46
C HIS A 118 21.40 -11.63 -1.24
N ALA A 119 22.52 -11.55 -1.95
CA ALA A 119 23.07 -10.30 -2.46
C ALA A 119 22.16 -9.59 -3.46
N GLU A 120 21.54 -10.33 -4.38
CA GLU A 120 20.70 -9.73 -5.41
C GLU A 120 19.36 -9.22 -4.86
N ALA A 121 18.73 -9.97 -3.95
CA ALA A 121 17.56 -9.53 -3.20
C ALA A 121 17.84 -8.25 -2.39
N ARG A 122 18.97 -8.20 -1.67
CA ARG A 122 19.43 -6.97 -0.99
C ARG A 122 19.60 -5.81 -1.98
N ARG A 123 20.26 -6.04 -3.11
CA ARG A 123 20.50 -5.01 -4.14
C ARG A 123 19.20 -4.42 -4.68
N VAL A 124 18.23 -5.24 -5.10
CA VAL A 124 16.97 -4.74 -5.69
C VAL A 124 16.11 -3.99 -4.68
N LEU A 125 16.21 -4.36 -3.39
CA LEU A 125 15.49 -3.72 -2.30
C LEU A 125 16.13 -2.40 -1.80
N GLY A 126 17.27 -2.00 -2.37
CA GLY A 126 17.91 -0.72 -2.03
C GLY A 126 19.16 -0.83 -1.17
N TYR A 127 19.56 -2.03 -0.74
CA TYR A 127 20.70 -2.22 0.13
C TYR A 127 22.02 -2.23 -0.66
N THR A 128 23.09 -1.84 0.02
CA THR A 128 24.46 -1.85 -0.43
C THR A 128 25.33 -2.57 0.60
N ARG A 129 26.31 -3.33 0.11
CA ARG A 129 27.24 -4.04 0.97
C ARG A 129 28.23 -3.05 1.60
N THR A 130 28.35 -3.05 2.92
CA THR A 130 29.29 -2.22 3.67
C THR A 130 30.01 -3.08 4.70
N GLY A 131 31.31 -3.32 4.48
CA GLY A 131 32.05 -4.31 5.25
C GLY A 131 31.46 -5.71 5.05
N ASP A 132 31.21 -6.41 6.15
CA ASP A 132 30.63 -7.76 6.13
C ASP A 132 29.09 -7.77 6.13
N GLY A 133 28.44 -6.61 6.24
CA GLY A 133 26.99 -6.50 6.34
C GLY A 133 26.33 -5.77 5.17
N TRP A 134 25.00 -5.77 5.21
CA TRP A 134 24.15 -5.01 4.30
C TRP A 134 23.55 -3.81 5.03
N THR A 135 23.60 -2.66 4.38
CA THR A 135 22.97 -1.45 4.89
C THR A 135 22.41 -0.66 3.72
N THR A 136 21.64 0.33 4.01
CA THR A 136 21.08 1.27 3.05
C THR A 136 22.11 2.36 2.68
N PRO A 137 21.90 3.13 1.60
CA PRO A 137 22.84 4.18 1.21
C PRO A 137 23.01 5.28 2.26
N TYR A 138 21.99 5.59 3.07
CA TYR A 138 22.15 6.54 4.18
C TYR A 138 22.80 5.87 5.38
N GLY A 139 22.45 4.63 5.72
CA GLY A 139 23.18 3.86 6.73
C GLY A 139 24.68 3.75 6.44
N ALA A 140 25.07 3.48 5.19
CA ALA A 140 26.48 3.48 4.78
C ALA A 140 27.17 4.85 4.96
N ARG A 141 26.44 5.97 4.79
CA ARG A 141 26.96 7.32 5.07
C ARG A 141 27.17 7.52 6.57
N MET A 142 26.27 7.02 7.41
CA MET A 142 26.37 7.14 8.86
C MET A 142 27.49 6.26 9.42
N ALA A 143 27.64 5.03 8.92
CA ALA A 143 28.76 4.16 9.25
C ALA A 143 30.13 4.80 8.93
N ARG A 144 30.26 5.46 7.78
CA ARG A 144 31.49 6.22 7.44
C ARG A 144 31.80 7.39 8.38
N ARG A 145 30.79 7.88 9.13
CA ARG A 145 30.96 8.89 10.18
C ARG A 145 31.29 8.27 11.54
N GLY A 146 31.48 6.95 11.62
CA GLY A 146 31.72 6.21 12.86
C GLY A 146 30.47 6.04 13.73
N LEU A 147 29.29 6.07 13.12
CA LEU A 147 28.01 5.90 13.82
C LEU A 147 27.41 4.52 13.53
N VAL A 148 26.73 3.96 14.52
CA VAL A 148 25.95 2.72 14.43
C VAL A 148 24.49 3.04 14.77
N TRP A 149 23.57 2.28 14.18
CA TRP A 149 22.15 2.38 14.53
C TRP A 149 21.88 1.57 15.80
N ASP A 150 21.26 2.21 16.79
CA ASP A 150 20.64 1.55 17.95
C ASP A 150 19.13 1.78 17.87
N GLY A 151 18.33 0.71 18.01
CA GLY A 151 16.87 0.78 17.88
C GLY A 151 16.18 1.69 18.91
N ARG A 152 16.86 2.06 20.00
CA ARG A 152 16.36 2.97 21.03
C ARG A 152 16.92 4.38 20.88
N TYR A 153 18.08 4.58 20.26
CA TYR A 153 18.73 5.90 20.27
C TYR A 153 19.01 6.47 18.88
N GLY A 154 18.73 5.70 17.83
CA GLY A 154 19.05 6.05 16.46
C GLY A 154 20.56 5.96 16.20
N TRP A 155 21.11 6.90 15.41
CA TRP A 155 22.54 6.90 15.08
C TRP A 155 23.41 7.45 16.21
N ILE A 156 24.20 6.58 16.85
CA ILE A 156 25.10 6.93 17.95
C ILE A 156 26.53 6.45 17.68
N LYS A 157 27.51 6.98 18.42
CA LYS A 157 28.85 6.37 18.43
C LYS A 157 28.79 5.09 19.28
N PRO A 158 29.45 3.99 18.85
CA PRO A 158 29.49 2.76 19.64
C PRO A 158 29.95 2.97 21.09
N ASP A 159 31.00 3.76 21.29
CA ASP A 159 31.58 4.02 22.62
C ASP A 159 30.65 4.83 23.55
N ASP A 160 29.66 5.53 22.97
CA ASP A 160 28.70 6.34 23.72
C ASP A 160 27.51 5.49 24.24
N LEU A 161 27.29 4.29 23.68
CA LEU A 161 26.13 3.45 24.01
C LEU A 161 25.98 3.16 25.52
N PRO A 162 27.02 2.75 26.28
CA PRO A 162 26.89 2.51 27.71
C PRO A 162 26.41 3.73 28.50
N ARG A 163 26.72 4.94 28.02
CA ARG A 163 26.27 6.19 28.65
C ARG A 163 24.81 6.48 28.38
N TYR A 164 24.35 6.22 27.14
CA TYR A 164 22.94 6.31 26.82
C TYR A 164 22.10 5.34 27.67
N GLU A 165 22.59 4.12 27.87
CA GLU A 165 21.97 3.10 28.74
C GLU A 165 22.01 3.49 30.22
N ALA A 166 23.05 4.19 30.67
CA ALA A 166 23.14 4.77 32.00
C ALA A 166 22.26 6.02 32.20
N GLY A 167 21.46 6.42 31.19
CA GLY A 167 20.57 7.57 31.27
C GLY A 167 21.28 8.91 31.09
N GLU A 168 22.44 8.95 30.44
CA GLU A 168 23.13 10.19 30.08
C GLU A 168 22.88 10.56 28.61
N ARG A 169 22.90 11.85 28.30
CA ARG A 169 22.74 12.39 26.94
C ARG A 169 23.81 13.46 26.65
N PRO A 170 24.33 13.54 25.41
CA PRO A 170 25.35 14.53 25.06
C PRO A 170 24.75 15.93 24.92
N LEU A 171 25.40 16.92 25.54
CA LEU A 171 25.12 18.34 25.37
C LEU A 171 26.43 19.08 25.04
N GLY A 172 26.73 19.17 23.74
CA GLY A 172 28.02 19.70 23.27
C GLY A 172 29.18 18.82 23.77
N SER A 173 30.08 19.38 24.58
CA SER A 173 31.17 18.63 25.20
C SER A 173 30.83 18.02 26.57
N LYS A 174 29.62 18.29 27.08
CA LYS A 174 29.15 17.80 28.39
C LYS A 174 28.19 16.65 28.21
N TRP A 175 27.96 15.94 29.31
CA TRP A 175 26.92 14.94 29.43
C TRP A 175 25.96 15.37 30.53
N ILE A 176 24.68 15.22 30.26
CA ILE A 176 23.58 15.58 31.15
C ILE A 176 22.71 14.36 31.38
N SER A 177 21.86 14.39 32.40
CA SER A 177 20.89 13.31 32.59
C SER A 177 19.84 13.30 31.49
N LYS A 178 19.20 12.14 31.30
CA LYS A 178 18.05 11.96 30.41
C LYS A 178 16.91 12.93 30.76
N GLU A 179 16.72 13.20 32.06
CA GLU A 179 15.68 14.13 32.53
C GLU A 179 15.99 15.58 32.14
N ASP A 180 17.25 16.01 32.28
CA ASP A 180 17.68 17.34 31.86
C ASP A 180 17.59 17.51 30.35
N ASP A 181 17.91 16.46 29.59
CA ASP A 181 17.73 16.43 28.14
C ASP A 181 16.24 16.51 27.76
N ALA A 182 15.39 15.76 28.45
CA ALA A 182 13.94 15.79 28.23
C ALA A 182 13.30 17.13 28.56
N ALA A 183 13.80 17.83 29.59
CA ALA A 183 13.37 19.19 29.91
C ALA A 183 13.71 20.19 28.79
N ARG A 184 14.82 19.98 28.07
CA ARG A 184 15.24 20.83 26.94
C ARG A 184 14.40 20.60 25.69
N HIS A 185 13.94 19.36 25.50
CA HIS A 185 13.10 18.93 24.37
C HIS A 185 11.61 18.90 24.74
N ALA A 186 11.18 19.70 25.72
CA ALA A 186 9.79 19.71 26.20
C ALA A 186 8.78 20.20 25.16
N THR A 187 9.20 21.05 24.21
CA THR A 187 8.33 21.57 23.15
C THR A 187 8.72 20.98 21.80
N ILE A 188 7.75 20.87 20.88
CA ILE A 188 7.95 20.20 19.58
C ILE A 188 8.96 20.95 18.69
N GLU A 189 9.06 22.27 18.82
CA GLU A 189 10.04 23.10 18.08
C GLU A 189 11.48 22.77 18.48
N ARG A 190 11.67 22.24 19.69
CA ARG A 190 12.94 21.74 20.20
C ARG A 190 12.92 20.23 20.35
N GLY A 191 12.05 19.53 19.63
CA GLY A 191 11.93 18.08 19.71
C GLY A 191 13.20 17.36 19.23
N TRP A 192 13.42 16.15 19.73
CA TRP A 192 14.45 15.26 19.20
C TRP A 192 14.15 14.97 17.73
N GLN A 193 15.21 14.85 16.94
CA GLN A 193 15.13 14.49 15.54
C GLN A 193 15.94 13.24 15.29
N VAL A 194 15.27 12.17 14.86
CA VAL A 194 15.91 10.92 14.45
C VAL A 194 15.59 10.69 12.99
N GLN A 195 16.66 10.49 12.21
CA GLN A 195 16.56 10.23 10.79
C GLN A 195 16.99 8.78 10.49
N SER A 196 16.12 8.04 9.83
CA SER A 196 16.41 6.76 9.16
C SER A 196 16.65 7.00 7.66
N ASP A 197 16.55 5.96 6.84
CA ASP A 197 16.78 6.06 5.40
C ASP A 197 15.74 6.90 4.67
N HIS A 198 14.48 6.67 5.01
CA HIS A 198 13.33 7.24 4.33
C HIS A 198 12.55 8.22 5.21
N TRP A 199 12.83 8.26 6.52
CA TRP A 199 12.05 9.04 7.48
C TRP A 199 12.89 9.99 8.33
N LEU A 200 12.31 11.14 8.64
CA LEU A 200 12.77 12.07 9.66
C LEU A 200 11.65 12.22 10.69
N VAL A 201 11.84 11.63 11.86
CA VAL A 201 10.90 11.71 12.98
C VAL A 201 11.34 12.83 13.92
N THR A 202 10.44 13.79 14.13
CA THR A 202 10.60 14.87 15.13
C THR A 202 9.64 14.62 16.28
N THR A 203 10.11 14.66 17.53
CA THR A 203 9.24 14.40 18.69
C THR A 203 9.65 15.15 19.94
N ASN A 204 8.69 15.55 20.77
CA ASN A 204 8.95 15.99 22.14
C ASN A 204 8.61 14.92 23.18
N ASP A 205 8.33 13.69 22.76
CA ASP A 205 8.06 12.55 23.64
C ASP A 205 9.36 12.02 24.27
N SER A 206 10.17 11.31 23.49
CA SER A 206 11.51 10.86 23.87
C SER A 206 12.36 10.53 22.63
N LEU A 207 13.69 10.43 22.82
CA LEU A 207 14.60 9.95 21.78
C LEU A 207 14.26 8.49 21.37
N GLU A 208 13.89 7.66 22.33
CA GLU A 208 13.48 6.27 22.12
C GLU A 208 12.21 6.13 21.30
N ALA A 209 11.22 6.99 21.53
CA ALA A 209 10.03 7.04 20.69
C ALA A 209 10.36 7.41 19.25
N ALA A 210 11.28 8.37 19.04
CA ALA A 210 11.72 8.75 17.70
C ALA A 210 12.41 7.61 16.95
N ALA A 211 13.34 6.91 17.61
CA ALA A 211 14.08 5.80 17.04
C ALA A 211 13.17 4.61 16.71
N GLY A 212 12.36 4.17 17.68
CA GLY A 212 11.42 3.07 17.49
C GLY A 212 10.41 3.35 16.39
N LEU A 213 9.82 4.56 16.37
CA LEU A 213 8.88 4.94 15.33
C LEU A 213 9.54 5.01 13.94
N SER A 214 10.77 5.52 13.85
CA SER A 214 11.48 5.56 12.57
C SER A 214 11.74 4.15 12.02
N GLN A 215 12.11 3.17 12.85
CA GLN A 215 12.31 1.78 12.43
C GLN A 215 11.00 1.15 11.95
N GLU A 216 9.91 1.42 12.64
CA GLU A 216 8.61 0.89 12.24
C GLU A 216 8.10 1.46 10.91
N LEU A 217 8.37 2.74 10.65
CA LEU A 217 8.03 3.35 9.36
C LEU A 217 8.88 2.80 8.21
N GLU A 218 10.11 2.37 8.46
CA GLU A 218 10.91 1.62 7.47
C GLU A 218 10.26 0.27 7.16
N ALA A 219 9.81 -0.46 8.20
CA ALA A 219 9.10 -1.72 8.02
C ALA A 219 7.76 -1.53 7.27
N LEU A 220 7.03 -0.45 7.56
CA LEU A 220 5.82 -0.10 6.82
C LEU A 220 6.10 0.19 5.34
N LEU A 221 7.22 0.87 5.02
CA LEU A 221 7.61 1.12 3.64
C LEU A 221 7.92 -0.18 2.90
N ASP A 222 8.55 -1.15 3.56
CA ASP A 222 8.80 -2.47 2.98
C ASP A 222 7.49 -3.21 2.66
N VAL A 223 6.55 -3.23 3.62
CA VAL A 223 5.20 -3.77 3.44
C VAL A 223 4.48 -3.07 2.28
N TRP A 224 4.54 -1.74 2.24
CA TRP A 224 3.92 -0.95 1.18
C TRP A 224 4.52 -1.29 -0.19
N ARG A 225 5.84 -1.49 -0.31
CA ARG A 225 6.48 -1.90 -1.57
C ARG A 225 6.03 -3.30 -2.00
N ALA A 226 5.91 -4.24 -1.07
CA ALA A 226 5.43 -5.60 -1.36
C ALA A 226 3.98 -5.63 -1.89
N LEU A 227 3.18 -4.60 -1.61
CA LEU A 227 1.78 -4.50 -2.03
C LEU A 227 1.59 -3.60 -3.24
N PHE A 228 2.35 -2.51 -3.30
CA PHE A 228 2.05 -1.35 -4.14
C PHE A 228 3.25 -0.91 -4.99
N ALA A 229 4.30 -1.71 -5.18
CA ALA A 229 5.39 -1.31 -6.08
C ALA A 229 4.90 -1.03 -7.52
N ASP A 230 3.82 -1.69 -7.96
CA ASP A 230 3.13 -1.40 -9.22
C ASP A 230 2.47 -0.02 -9.28
N PHE A 231 2.46 0.76 -8.20
CA PHE A 231 2.01 2.16 -8.19
C PHE A 231 3.09 3.11 -8.72
N ASN A 232 4.37 2.87 -8.42
CA ASN A 232 5.46 3.80 -8.73
C ASN A 232 6.62 3.21 -9.56
N THR A 233 6.54 1.91 -9.86
CA THR A 233 7.50 1.17 -10.67
C THR A 233 6.77 0.60 -11.88
N ASP A 234 7.19 0.97 -13.09
CA ASP A 234 6.62 0.43 -14.33
C ASP A 234 7.29 -0.90 -14.73
N ARG A 235 6.70 -1.63 -15.69
CA ARG A 235 7.23 -2.92 -16.18
C ARG A 235 8.69 -2.84 -16.62
N ARG A 236 9.09 -1.79 -17.35
CA ARG A 236 10.45 -1.68 -17.89
C ARG A 236 11.44 -1.43 -16.76
N GLU A 237 11.06 -0.59 -15.81
CA GLU A 237 11.87 -0.32 -14.65
C GLU A 237 12.02 -1.54 -13.73
N ALA A 238 10.93 -2.26 -13.46
CA ALA A 238 10.97 -3.49 -12.68
C ALA A 238 11.89 -4.52 -13.34
N ALA A 239 11.70 -4.80 -14.63
CA ALA A 239 12.53 -5.74 -15.37
C ALA A 239 14.02 -5.34 -15.33
N ALA A 240 14.35 -4.07 -15.61
CA ALA A 240 15.74 -3.60 -15.59
C ALA A 240 16.38 -3.65 -14.19
N LEU A 241 15.62 -3.36 -13.13
CA LEU A 241 16.10 -3.44 -11.75
C LEU A 241 16.47 -4.88 -11.36
N PHE A 242 15.58 -5.82 -11.65
CA PHE A 242 15.74 -7.23 -11.29
C PHE A 242 16.72 -7.99 -12.19
N ALA A 243 16.88 -7.57 -13.45
CA ALA A 243 17.94 -8.04 -14.35
C ALA A 243 19.34 -7.55 -13.95
N GLY A 244 19.44 -6.50 -13.14
CA GLY A 244 20.72 -5.89 -12.75
C GLY A 244 21.21 -4.79 -13.69
N ASP A 245 20.44 -4.47 -14.74
CA ASP A 245 20.73 -3.39 -15.69
C ASP A 245 20.56 -2.00 -15.07
N ARG A 246 19.86 -1.92 -13.93
CA ARG A 246 19.56 -0.67 -13.23
C ARG A 246 19.66 -0.83 -11.71
N GLY A 247 20.14 0.21 -11.04
CA GLY A 247 20.10 0.33 -9.58
C GLY A 247 18.79 0.90 -9.03
N PRO A 248 18.48 0.64 -7.74
CA PRO A 248 17.28 1.17 -7.09
C PRO A 248 17.26 2.71 -7.08
N ARG A 249 16.06 3.30 -7.06
CA ARG A 249 15.90 4.76 -7.02
C ARG A 249 16.44 5.31 -5.69
N ALA A 250 17.33 6.30 -5.78
CA ALA A 250 17.81 7.01 -4.60
C ALA A 250 16.75 8.00 -4.10
N TRP A 251 16.47 7.95 -2.81
CA TRP A 251 15.60 8.90 -2.14
C TRP A 251 16.35 10.20 -1.87
N ARG A 252 15.79 11.33 -2.33
CA ARG A 252 16.45 12.64 -2.24
C ARG A 252 16.20 13.34 -0.91
N ARG A 253 15.05 13.08 -0.28
CA ARG A 253 14.61 13.72 0.96
C ARG A 253 13.85 12.69 1.79
N PRO A 254 14.06 12.64 3.11
CA PRO A 254 13.23 11.83 3.99
C PRO A 254 11.81 12.42 4.06
N MET A 255 10.82 11.55 4.20
CA MET A 255 9.46 11.88 4.58
C MET A 255 9.45 12.34 6.04
N LYS A 256 8.65 13.36 6.35
CA LYS A 256 8.65 13.96 7.68
C LYS A 256 7.48 13.43 8.49
N LEU A 257 7.76 13.07 9.74
CA LEU A 257 6.76 12.74 10.74
C LEU A 257 7.03 13.54 12.02
N VAL A 258 5.98 14.10 12.60
CA VAL A 258 6.02 14.82 13.87
C VAL A 258 5.15 14.09 14.89
N TYR A 259 5.78 13.54 15.93
CA TYR A 259 5.12 12.80 17.00
C TYR A 259 5.05 13.68 18.24
N HIS A 260 3.83 14.02 18.67
CA HIS A 260 3.62 14.87 19.84
C HIS A 260 3.48 14.01 21.09
N ARG A 261 4.13 14.40 22.18
CA ARG A 261 4.11 13.73 23.50
C ARG A 261 2.71 13.41 24.01
N ASP A 262 1.74 14.26 23.69
CA ASP A 262 0.36 14.06 24.08
C ASP A 262 -0.61 14.75 23.11
N LYS A 263 -1.89 14.39 23.25
CA LYS A 263 -3.00 14.98 22.48
C LYS A 263 -3.11 16.50 22.66
N GLN A 264 -2.80 17.04 23.84
CA GLN A 264 -2.91 18.48 24.09
C GLN A 264 -1.86 19.26 23.30
N GLY A 265 -0.62 18.79 23.28
CA GLY A 265 0.48 19.34 22.50
C GLY A 265 0.19 19.28 21.00
N TYR A 266 -0.32 18.14 20.52
CA TYR A 266 -0.78 17.98 19.14
C TYR A 266 -1.82 19.04 18.74
N VAL A 267 -2.89 19.19 19.54
CA VAL A 267 -3.93 20.18 19.27
C VAL A 267 -3.38 21.60 19.34
N ALA A 268 -2.57 21.92 20.34
CA ALA A 268 -1.99 23.24 20.51
C ALA A 268 -1.10 23.64 19.31
N ALA A 269 -0.30 22.70 18.79
CA ALA A 269 0.60 22.94 17.67
C ALA A 269 -0.14 23.14 16.34
N LEU A 270 -1.30 22.50 16.16
CA LEU A 270 -1.94 22.36 14.84
C LEU A 270 -3.29 23.09 14.69
N ARG A 271 -3.92 23.55 15.77
CA ARG A 271 -5.25 24.20 15.71
C ARG A 271 -5.31 25.41 14.77
N SER A 272 -4.20 26.12 14.61
CA SER A 272 -4.11 27.26 13.68
C SER A 272 -4.13 26.84 12.20
N ARG A 273 -3.68 25.61 11.91
CA ARG A 273 -3.65 25.02 10.56
C ARG A 273 -4.92 24.24 10.25
N GLN A 274 -5.43 23.51 11.24
CA GLN A 274 -6.63 22.70 11.15
C GLN A 274 -7.54 22.99 12.35
N PRO A 275 -8.61 23.80 12.21
CA PRO A 275 -9.44 24.23 13.32
C PRO A 275 -10.09 23.10 14.14
N ARG A 276 -10.38 21.95 13.50
CA ARG A 276 -11.02 20.76 14.11
C ARG A 276 -10.04 19.64 14.47
N ILE A 277 -8.75 19.97 14.63
CA ILE A 277 -7.70 18.98 14.90
C ILE A 277 -7.89 18.22 16.23
N ASP A 278 -8.71 18.72 17.15
CA ASP A 278 -9.06 18.01 18.38
C ASP A 278 -9.88 16.74 18.13
N GLU A 279 -10.49 16.58 16.95
CA GLU A 279 -11.21 15.38 16.54
C GLU A 279 -10.30 14.26 16.00
N THR A 280 -9.00 14.53 15.84
CA THR A 280 -8.08 13.65 15.08
C THR A 280 -6.90 13.23 15.95
N ILE A 281 -6.43 11.99 15.85
CA ILE A 281 -5.22 11.55 16.58
C ILE A 281 -4.00 11.43 15.67
N GLY A 282 -4.22 11.56 14.37
CA GLY A 282 -3.22 11.71 13.32
C GLY A 282 -3.76 12.56 12.18
N ILE A 283 -2.87 13.14 11.37
CA ILE A 283 -3.20 13.81 10.11
C ILE A 283 -1.97 13.87 9.20
N TYR A 284 -2.15 13.64 7.90
CA TYR A 284 -1.16 13.97 6.88
C TYR A 284 -1.49 15.30 6.17
N PHE A 285 -0.54 16.24 6.15
CA PHE A 285 -0.64 17.49 5.39
C PHE A 285 0.12 17.38 4.05
N ASP A 286 -0.61 17.13 2.97
CA ASP A 286 -0.08 16.96 1.60
C ASP A 286 0.79 18.14 1.11
N ASN A 287 0.36 19.36 1.40
CA ASN A 287 1.02 20.61 1.03
C ASN A 287 2.32 20.87 1.81
N LEU A 288 2.42 20.36 3.04
CA LEU A 288 3.59 20.48 3.90
C LEU A 288 4.51 19.26 3.82
N ARG A 289 3.98 18.13 3.33
CA ARG A 289 4.67 16.83 3.27
C ARG A 289 5.14 16.39 4.66
N GLU A 290 4.24 16.48 5.63
CA GLU A 290 4.47 16.05 6.99
C GLU A 290 3.23 15.39 7.58
N SER A 291 3.42 14.27 8.25
CA SER A 291 2.39 13.63 9.07
C SER A 291 2.57 14.02 10.53
N HIS A 292 1.47 14.26 11.24
CA HIS A 292 1.49 14.55 12.67
C HIS A 292 0.64 13.55 13.42
N PHE A 293 1.12 13.10 14.59
CA PHE A 293 0.41 12.16 15.45
C PHE A 293 0.48 12.58 16.90
N ALA A 294 -0.59 12.32 17.65
CA ALA A 294 -0.62 12.42 19.10
C ALA A 294 -0.25 11.08 19.72
N ASN A 295 0.66 11.08 20.69
CA ASN A 295 0.82 9.95 21.60
C ASN A 295 -0.42 9.89 22.52
N LEU A 296 -1.05 8.71 22.62
CA LEU A 296 -2.28 8.50 23.40
C LEU A 296 -2.05 7.68 24.68
N ASP A 297 -0.80 7.57 25.14
CA ASP A 297 -0.35 6.59 26.13
C ASP A 297 -0.67 5.15 25.70
N GLN A 298 -0.21 4.16 26.49
CA GLN A 298 -0.41 2.74 26.15
C GLN A 298 -1.89 2.31 26.03
N ARG A 299 -2.83 3.10 26.56
CA ARG A 299 -4.28 2.81 26.49
C ARG A 299 -4.87 2.92 25.09
N GLY A 300 -4.20 3.65 24.18
CA GLY A 300 -4.64 3.82 22.79
C GLY A 300 -3.91 2.95 21.77
N GLY A 301 -3.02 2.05 22.19
CA GLY A 301 -1.96 1.46 21.35
C GLY A 301 -2.39 0.97 19.96
N GLU A 302 -3.43 0.13 19.86
CA GLU A 302 -3.87 -0.41 18.57
C GLU A 302 -4.57 0.64 17.68
N LEU A 303 -5.42 1.49 18.26
CA LEU A 303 -6.10 2.56 17.53
C LEU A 303 -5.12 3.63 17.04
N ALA A 304 -4.15 3.99 17.89
CA ALA A 304 -3.04 4.88 17.53
C ALA A 304 -2.22 4.28 16.39
N ARG A 305 -2.02 2.96 16.39
CA ARG A 305 -1.29 2.27 15.33
C ARG A 305 -2.04 2.22 14.01
N ALA A 306 -3.33 1.89 14.04
CA ALA A 306 -4.18 1.94 12.86
C ALA A 306 -4.15 3.34 12.23
N THR A 307 -4.27 4.39 13.04
CA THR A 307 -4.17 5.78 12.55
C THR A 307 -2.79 6.10 11.97
N LEU A 308 -1.71 5.63 12.61
CA LEU A 308 -0.35 5.76 12.07
C LEU A 308 -0.27 5.19 10.65
N TYR A 309 -0.73 3.95 10.47
CA TYR A 309 -0.68 3.27 9.17
C TYR A 309 -1.60 3.92 8.14
N HIS A 310 -2.77 4.42 8.55
CA HIS A 310 -3.68 5.18 7.68
C HIS A 310 -2.97 6.40 7.08
N GLU A 311 -2.48 7.30 7.93
CA GLU A 311 -1.90 8.57 7.50
C GLU A 311 -0.54 8.38 6.81
N ALA A 312 0.28 7.45 7.30
CA ALA A 312 1.54 7.10 6.63
C ALA A 312 1.30 6.47 5.25
N THR A 313 0.18 5.77 5.04
CA THR A 313 -0.21 5.26 3.70
C THR A 313 -0.49 6.40 2.74
N HIS A 314 -1.25 7.42 3.16
CA HIS A 314 -1.43 8.64 2.35
C HIS A 314 -0.09 9.28 2.00
N GLN A 315 0.79 9.41 2.99
CA GLN A 315 2.13 9.98 2.79
C GLN A 315 2.98 9.18 1.80
N LEU A 316 2.98 7.85 1.91
CA LEU A 316 3.71 6.96 1.00
C LEU A 316 3.21 7.11 -0.44
N PHE A 317 1.91 7.09 -0.68
CA PHE A 317 1.38 7.32 -2.02
C PHE A 317 1.67 8.73 -2.54
N GLN A 318 1.65 9.75 -1.68
CA GLN A 318 1.90 11.15 -2.06
C GLN A 318 3.37 11.45 -2.36
N GLU A 319 4.30 10.81 -1.66
CA GLU A 319 5.72 11.22 -1.63
C GLU A 319 6.68 10.25 -2.35
N CYS A 320 6.28 8.99 -2.58
CA CYS A 320 7.09 8.00 -3.30
C CYS A 320 7.26 8.30 -4.80
N GLN A 321 6.43 9.18 -5.36
CA GLN A 321 6.52 9.65 -6.74
C GLN A 321 5.90 11.04 -6.91
N PRO A 322 6.13 11.74 -8.04
CA PRO A 322 5.38 12.94 -8.35
C PRO A 322 3.88 12.64 -8.50
N THR A 323 3.04 13.46 -7.89
CA THR A 323 1.57 13.32 -7.85
C THR A 323 0.89 14.65 -8.20
N ALA A 324 -0.42 14.58 -8.49
CA ALA A 324 -1.25 15.76 -8.70
C ALA A 324 -1.40 16.57 -7.41
N LYS A 325 -1.70 17.87 -7.55
CA LYS A 325 -1.90 18.78 -6.40
C LYS A 325 -3.24 18.57 -5.69
N GLU A 326 -4.26 18.16 -6.42
CA GLU A 326 -5.65 18.12 -5.96
C GLU A 326 -6.22 16.72 -6.26
N ILE A 327 -5.80 15.74 -5.47
CA ILE A 327 -6.12 14.33 -5.70
C ILE A 327 -7.57 14.06 -5.34
N GLY A 328 -8.25 13.30 -6.21
CA GLY A 328 -9.65 12.93 -6.03
C GLY A 328 -10.58 14.14 -5.91
N ARG A 329 -10.23 15.26 -6.55
CA ARG A 329 -10.98 16.52 -6.41
C ARG A 329 -12.37 16.41 -6.98
N LEU A 330 -12.52 15.79 -8.16
CA LEU A 330 -13.79 15.70 -8.88
C LEU A 330 -14.45 14.32 -8.78
N GLY A 331 -13.69 13.27 -8.43
CA GLY A 331 -14.19 11.90 -8.33
C GLY A 331 -13.15 10.97 -7.68
N ASN A 332 -13.53 9.72 -7.44
CA ASN A 332 -12.68 8.65 -6.94
C ASN A 332 -11.94 8.91 -5.60
N PHE A 333 -12.37 9.90 -4.80
CA PHE A 333 -11.75 10.17 -3.51
C PHE A 333 -11.88 8.98 -2.53
N TRP A 334 -12.90 8.14 -2.73
CA TRP A 334 -13.05 6.90 -1.98
C TRP A 334 -11.83 5.97 -2.12
N ALA A 335 -11.10 5.99 -3.24
CA ALA A 335 -10.00 5.08 -3.49
C ALA A 335 -8.79 5.42 -2.60
N THR A 336 -8.52 6.71 -2.39
CA THR A 336 -7.44 7.17 -1.52
C THR A 336 -7.72 6.86 -0.07
N GLU A 337 -8.94 7.14 0.40
CA GLU A 337 -9.37 6.79 1.76
C GLU A 337 -9.45 5.27 1.94
N GLY A 338 -10.04 4.56 0.97
CA GLY A 338 -10.24 3.12 1.02
C GLY A 338 -8.94 2.33 1.17
N VAL A 339 -7.89 2.68 0.41
CA VAL A 339 -6.60 1.99 0.56
C VAL A 339 -5.93 2.28 1.90
N ALA A 340 -6.05 3.50 2.44
CA ALA A 340 -5.55 3.83 3.77
C ALA A 340 -6.32 3.08 4.87
N LEU A 341 -7.66 3.00 4.75
CA LEU A 341 -8.54 2.23 5.65
C LEU A 341 -8.23 0.73 5.59
N TYR A 342 -7.84 0.20 4.43
CA TYR A 342 -7.39 -1.19 4.32
C TYR A 342 -6.07 -1.41 5.08
N MET A 343 -5.13 -0.46 5.00
CA MET A 343 -3.85 -0.54 5.71
C MET A 343 -3.98 -0.44 7.24
N GLU A 344 -5.10 0.06 7.77
CA GLU A 344 -5.42 -0.02 9.21
C GLU A 344 -5.53 -1.47 9.71
N SER A 345 -5.73 -2.44 8.83
CA SER A 345 -5.78 -3.86 9.16
C SER A 345 -4.40 -4.50 9.35
N LEU A 346 -3.31 -3.77 9.09
CA LEU A 346 -1.95 -4.28 9.26
C LEU A 346 -1.68 -4.61 10.73
N ARG A 347 -1.17 -5.81 10.98
CA ARG A 347 -0.79 -6.31 12.31
C ARG A 347 0.60 -6.94 12.21
N GLY A 348 1.32 -6.96 13.33
CA GLY A 348 2.68 -7.48 13.40
C GLY A 348 3.68 -6.46 13.91
N SER A 349 4.92 -6.90 14.04
CA SER A 349 6.04 -6.09 14.52
C SER A 349 7.35 -6.76 14.11
N GLY A 350 8.40 -5.99 13.92
CA GLY A 350 9.67 -6.53 13.47
C GLY A 350 9.61 -6.89 11.98
N ASP A 351 9.98 -8.11 11.63
CA ASP A 351 10.16 -8.58 10.25
C ASP A 351 8.94 -9.26 9.63
N ARG A 352 7.87 -9.49 10.41
CA ARG A 352 6.67 -10.22 9.98
C ARG A 352 5.39 -9.45 10.27
N TYR A 353 4.56 -9.33 9.23
CA TYR A 353 3.27 -8.67 9.27
C TYR A 353 2.18 -9.54 8.66
N THR A 354 0.95 -9.33 9.12
CA THR A 354 -0.27 -9.81 8.50
C THR A 354 -1.13 -8.62 8.09
N LEU A 355 -1.81 -8.74 6.95
CA LEU A 355 -2.69 -7.69 6.43
C LEU A 355 -4.00 -8.29 5.94
N GLY A 356 -5.12 -7.63 6.29
CA GLY A 356 -6.43 -8.05 5.84
C GLY A 356 -6.98 -9.28 6.56
N GLY A 357 -7.97 -9.92 5.95
CA GLY A 357 -8.73 -11.04 6.52
C GLY A 357 -10.06 -10.63 7.16
N PRO A 358 -10.97 -11.59 7.42
CA PRO A 358 -12.39 -11.38 7.72
C PRO A 358 -12.65 -10.55 8.99
N ASP A 359 -11.74 -10.63 9.95
CA ASP A 359 -11.86 -10.02 11.27
C ASP A 359 -11.01 -8.74 11.41
N ALA A 360 -10.31 -8.34 10.35
CA ALA A 360 -9.29 -7.30 10.44
C ALA A 360 -9.83 -5.90 10.08
N GLY A 361 -9.31 -4.91 10.79
CA GLY A 361 -9.64 -3.50 10.56
C GLY A 361 -11.15 -3.24 10.59
N ARG A 362 -11.64 -2.55 9.56
CA ARG A 362 -13.05 -2.11 9.46
C ARG A 362 -13.94 -3.09 8.68
N LEU A 363 -13.41 -4.21 8.19
CA LEU A 363 -14.19 -5.17 7.41
C LEU A 363 -15.38 -5.76 8.20
N PRO A 364 -15.26 -6.06 9.52
CA PRO A 364 -16.42 -6.47 10.32
C PRO A 364 -17.55 -5.44 10.32
N ALA A 365 -17.20 -4.16 10.51
CA ALA A 365 -18.16 -3.06 10.47
C ALA A 365 -18.78 -2.92 9.07
N ALA A 366 -17.98 -3.03 8.01
CA ALA A 366 -18.47 -2.99 6.63
C ALA A 366 -19.52 -4.08 6.36
N ARG A 367 -19.26 -5.31 6.83
CA ARG A 367 -20.19 -6.44 6.73
C ARG A 367 -21.47 -6.19 7.52
N GLN A 368 -21.35 -5.67 8.74
CA GLN A 368 -22.51 -5.33 9.55
C GLN A 368 -23.38 -4.27 8.86
N ARG A 369 -22.78 -3.18 8.34
CA ARG A 369 -23.51 -2.14 7.61
C ARG A 369 -24.25 -2.68 6.39
N LEU A 370 -23.60 -3.57 5.63
CA LEU A 370 -24.22 -4.21 4.48
C LEU A 370 -25.42 -5.08 4.89
N ALA A 371 -25.32 -5.82 6.01
CA ALA A 371 -26.40 -6.62 6.56
C ALA A 371 -27.57 -5.77 7.09
N GLU A 372 -27.27 -4.59 7.64
CA GLU A 372 -28.25 -3.56 8.05
C GLU A 372 -28.90 -2.83 6.85
N GLY A 373 -28.50 -3.16 5.62
CA GLY A 373 -29.04 -2.59 4.39
C GLY A 373 -28.41 -1.27 3.97
N TYR A 374 -27.36 -0.81 4.66
CA TYR A 374 -26.60 0.37 4.24
C TYR A 374 -25.64 0.01 3.09
N TYR A 375 -25.83 0.65 1.94
CA TYR A 375 -24.91 0.54 0.81
C TYR A 375 -25.09 1.71 -0.17
N VAL A 376 -24.00 2.44 -0.45
CA VAL A 376 -23.94 3.42 -1.54
C VAL A 376 -23.46 2.72 -2.81
N PRO A 377 -24.21 2.72 -3.93
CA PRO A 377 -23.77 2.11 -5.18
C PRO A 377 -22.39 2.61 -5.65
N PHE A 378 -21.57 1.72 -6.20
CA PHE A 378 -20.20 2.05 -6.60
C PHE A 378 -20.15 3.22 -7.57
N ALA A 379 -21.07 3.30 -8.54
CA ALA A 379 -21.11 4.42 -9.49
C ALA A 379 -21.33 5.77 -8.80
N GLU A 380 -22.15 5.81 -7.74
CA GLU A 380 -22.36 7.03 -6.95
C GLU A 380 -21.13 7.34 -6.11
N LEU A 381 -20.54 6.33 -5.44
CA LEU A 381 -19.34 6.48 -4.63
C LEU A 381 -18.14 6.98 -5.45
N ALA A 382 -17.90 6.39 -6.62
CA ALA A 382 -16.83 6.76 -7.54
C ALA A 382 -17.00 8.17 -8.10
N ALA A 383 -18.23 8.68 -8.21
CA ALA A 383 -18.50 10.04 -8.64
C ALA A 383 -18.25 11.09 -7.55
N LEU A 384 -18.04 10.69 -6.29
CA LEU A 384 -17.76 11.63 -5.21
C LEU A 384 -16.31 12.11 -5.24
N GLY A 385 -16.12 13.41 -5.46
CA GLY A 385 -14.86 14.08 -5.15
C GLY A 385 -14.73 14.41 -3.65
N LYS A 386 -13.52 14.78 -3.23
CA LYS A 386 -13.14 15.07 -1.83
C LYS A 386 -14.17 15.91 -1.08
N ARG A 387 -14.52 17.07 -1.62
CA ARG A 387 -15.45 18.01 -0.96
C ARG A 387 -16.85 17.44 -0.79
N ASP A 388 -17.35 16.72 -1.78
CA ASP A 388 -18.72 16.22 -1.77
C ASP A 388 -18.83 15.01 -0.84
N LEU A 389 -17.80 14.16 -0.79
CA LEU A 389 -17.68 13.07 0.19
C LEU A 389 -17.64 13.61 1.63
N GLN A 390 -16.77 14.59 1.93
CA GLN A 390 -16.62 15.17 3.27
C GLN A 390 -17.87 15.89 3.82
N ARG A 391 -18.79 16.29 2.94
CA ARG A 391 -20.06 16.96 3.32
C ARG A 391 -21.17 15.98 3.68
N ARG A 392 -20.98 14.69 3.42
CA ARG A 392 -21.97 13.66 3.74
C ARG A 392 -22.19 13.57 5.24
N THR A 393 -23.45 13.34 5.62
CA THR A 393 -23.86 13.16 7.03
C THR A 393 -23.68 11.73 7.51
N ASP A 394 -23.55 10.78 6.58
CA ASP A 394 -23.37 9.34 6.80
C ASP A 394 -21.90 8.91 6.59
N LEU A 395 -20.95 9.79 6.93
CA LEU A 395 -19.52 9.55 6.71
C LEU A 395 -19.01 8.28 7.41
N PRO A 396 -19.32 8.01 8.71
CA PRO A 396 -18.81 6.81 9.38
C PRO A 396 -19.22 5.48 8.70
N PRO A 397 -20.51 5.20 8.41
CA PRO A 397 -20.87 3.97 7.71
C PRO A 397 -20.35 3.95 6.26
N LEU A 398 -20.16 5.10 5.61
CA LEU A 398 -19.50 5.17 4.31
C LEU A 398 -18.03 4.74 4.39
N TYR A 399 -17.29 5.17 5.41
CA TYR A 399 -15.90 4.77 5.64
C TYR A 399 -15.79 3.26 5.87
N SER A 400 -16.71 2.66 6.63
CA SER A 400 -16.79 1.19 6.75
C SER A 400 -16.97 0.54 5.37
N GLN A 401 -17.89 1.04 4.55
CA GLN A 401 -18.09 0.51 3.19
C GLN A 401 -16.83 0.66 2.32
N MET A 402 -16.16 1.81 2.35
CA MET A 402 -14.93 2.05 1.58
C MET A 402 -13.81 1.10 1.98
N ALA A 403 -13.65 0.85 3.29
CA ALA A 403 -12.71 -0.15 3.79
C ALA A 403 -13.05 -1.55 3.28
N GLY A 404 -14.33 -1.94 3.32
CA GLY A 404 -14.79 -3.23 2.79
C GLY A 404 -14.57 -3.37 1.28
N LEU A 405 -14.81 -2.31 0.51
CA LEU A 405 -14.56 -2.29 -0.95
C LEU A 405 -13.07 -2.39 -1.27
N ALA A 406 -12.22 -1.68 -0.53
CA ALA A 406 -10.77 -1.80 -0.68
C ALA A 406 -10.29 -3.22 -0.33
N ALA A 407 -10.75 -3.81 0.77
CA ALA A 407 -10.45 -5.20 1.12
C ALA A 407 -10.90 -6.18 0.02
N TYR A 408 -12.10 -6.00 -0.53
CA TYR A 408 -12.59 -6.78 -1.67
C TYR A 408 -11.65 -6.70 -2.88
N LEU A 409 -11.21 -5.50 -3.26
CA LEU A 409 -10.30 -5.29 -4.39
C LEU A 409 -8.88 -5.82 -4.11
N MET A 410 -8.47 -5.87 -2.85
CA MET A 410 -7.14 -6.34 -2.45
C MET A 410 -7.06 -7.86 -2.27
N GLU A 411 -8.13 -8.51 -1.81
CA GLU A 411 -8.12 -9.90 -1.35
C GLU A 411 -9.01 -10.85 -2.16
N ALA A 412 -10.12 -10.38 -2.72
CA ALA A 412 -11.05 -11.27 -3.42
C ALA A 412 -10.42 -11.88 -4.67
N GLU A 413 -10.95 -13.04 -5.07
CA GLU A 413 -10.46 -13.78 -6.24
C GLU A 413 -8.94 -14.04 -6.14
N GLU A 414 -8.46 -14.37 -4.93
CA GLU A 414 -7.04 -14.60 -4.62
C GLU A 414 -6.15 -13.39 -4.98
N GLY A 415 -6.70 -12.17 -4.84
CA GLY A 415 -6.03 -10.92 -5.18
C GLY A 415 -6.01 -10.57 -6.67
N ALA A 416 -6.75 -11.29 -7.53
CA ALA A 416 -6.78 -11.03 -8.97
C ALA A 416 -7.27 -9.61 -9.35
N LEU A 417 -8.04 -8.95 -8.47
CA LEU A 417 -8.53 -7.58 -8.67
C LEU A 417 -7.48 -6.51 -8.30
N ARG A 418 -6.47 -6.88 -7.51
CA ARG A 418 -5.50 -5.95 -6.92
C ARG A 418 -4.72 -5.15 -7.97
N PRO A 419 -4.17 -5.76 -9.05
CA PRO A 419 -3.38 -5.00 -10.03
C PRO A 419 -4.19 -3.85 -10.67
N ALA A 420 -5.45 -4.09 -11.01
CA ALA A 420 -6.33 -3.08 -11.58
C ALA A 420 -6.66 -1.96 -10.57
N PHE A 421 -6.82 -2.30 -9.29
CA PHE A 421 -7.04 -1.30 -8.25
C PHE A 421 -5.78 -0.45 -8.00
N VAL A 422 -4.58 -1.04 -7.97
CA VAL A 422 -3.32 -0.30 -7.84
C VAL A 422 -3.09 0.62 -9.04
N GLU A 423 -3.43 0.17 -10.25
CA GLU A 423 -3.36 1.02 -11.44
C GLU A 423 -4.39 2.16 -11.41
N HIS A 424 -5.60 1.90 -10.90
CA HIS A 424 -6.59 2.93 -10.64
C HIS A 424 -6.10 3.96 -9.61
N LEU A 425 -5.50 3.52 -8.50
CA LEU A 425 -4.86 4.41 -7.53
C LEU A 425 -3.81 5.29 -8.21
N ARG A 426 -2.93 4.72 -9.03
CA ARG A 426 -1.95 5.49 -9.82
C ARG A 426 -2.62 6.57 -10.66
N ALA A 427 -3.72 6.26 -11.35
CA ALA A 427 -4.48 7.22 -12.15
C ALA A 427 -5.03 8.37 -11.28
N VAL A 428 -5.68 8.04 -10.16
CA VAL A 428 -6.25 9.02 -9.21
C VAL A 428 -5.15 9.94 -8.64
N TYR A 429 -4.03 9.38 -8.20
CA TYR A 429 -2.88 10.16 -7.70
C TYR A 429 -2.19 11.00 -8.78
N ASN A 430 -2.39 10.68 -10.07
CA ASN A 430 -1.97 11.51 -11.21
C ASN A 430 -3.02 12.55 -11.62
N GLY A 431 -4.16 12.63 -10.92
CA GLY A 431 -5.21 13.61 -11.15
C GLY A 431 -6.26 13.17 -12.17
N GLU A 432 -6.36 11.88 -12.48
CA GLU A 432 -7.44 11.32 -13.28
C GLU A 432 -8.67 11.05 -12.40
N ASP A 433 -9.75 11.77 -12.68
CA ASP A 433 -10.97 11.76 -11.85
C ASP A 433 -12.14 11.01 -12.53
N ASP A 434 -11.88 10.15 -13.53
CA ASP A 434 -12.93 9.40 -14.26
C ASP A 434 -13.56 8.30 -13.38
N PRO A 435 -14.86 8.39 -13.00
CA PRO A 435 -15.52 7.38 -12.17
C PRO A 435 -15.66 6.01 -12.85
N GLN A 436 -15.47 5.94 -14.17
CA GLN A 436 -15.55 4.70 -14.95
C GLN A 436 -14.19 4.01 -15.13
N ASP A 437 -13.10 4.59 -14.62
CA ASP A 437 -11.75 4.06 -14.81
C ASP A 437 -11.60 2.64 -14.21
N LEU A 438 -11.92 2.44 -12.93
CA LEU A 438 -11.80 1.12 -12.29
C LEU A 438 -12.72 0.05 -12.94
N PRO A 439 -14.02 0.30 -13.19
CA PRO A 439 -14.87 -0.63 -13.95
C PRO A 439 -14.26 -1.01 -15.30
N ARG A 440 -13.75 -0.04 -16.06
CA ARG A 440 -13.12 -0.27 -17.36
C ARG A 440 -11.87 -1.15 -17.27
N ARG A 441 -11.00 -0.90 -16.28
CA ARG A 441 -9.79 -1.72 -16.03
C ARG A 441 -10.12 -3.17 -15.70
N LEU A 442 -11.20 -3.36 -14.94
CA LEU A 442 -11.69 -4.69 -14.56
C LEU A 442 -12.49 -5.38 -15.66
N GLY A 443 -12.83 -4.68 -16.75
CA GLY A 443 -13.75 -5.18 -17.76
C GLY A 443 -15.15 -5.47 -17.19
N ARG A 444 -15.57 -4.69 -16.18
CA ARG A 444 -16.82 -4.85 -15.44
C ARG A 444 -17.65 -3.57 -15.53
N GLU A 445 -18.97 -3.71 -15.40
CA GLU A 445 -19.88 -2.60 -15.11
C GLU A 445 -19.86 -2.29 -13.61
N ALA A 446 -20.22 -1.06 -13.22
CA ALA A 446 -20.28 -0.67 -11.81
C ALA A 446 -21.19 -1.58 -10.97
N GLN A 447 -22.34 -1.99 -11.51
CA GLN A 447 -23.26 -2.92 -10.81
C GLN A 447 -22.67 -4.31 -10.60
N GLN A 448 -21.73 -4.73 -11.46
CA GLN A 448 -21.03 -5.99 -11.30
C GLN A 448 -20.01 -5.91 -10.15
N LEU A 449 -19.42 -4.74 -9.91
CA LEU A 449 -18.60 -4.50 -8.70
C LEU A 449 -19.46 -4.53 -7.45
N ASP A 450 -20.63 -3.88 -7.47
CA ASP A 450 -21.58 -3.91 -6.34
C ASP A 450 -21.97 -5.34 -5.98
N SER A 451 -22.35 -6.12 -7.00
CA SER A 451 -22.77 -7.51 -6.82
C SER A 451 -21.61 -8.43 -6.42
N GLY A 452 -20.42 -8.17 -6.95
CA GLY A 452 -19.19 -8.89 -6.61
C GLY A 452 -18.79 -8.69 -5.15
N TYR A 453 -18.78 -7.44 -4.69
CA TYR A 453 -18.54 -7.08 -3.31
C TYR A 453 -19.51 -7.77 -2.35
N ARG A 454 -20.82 -7.70 -2.64
CA ARG A 454 -21.84 -8.35 -1.79
C ARG A 454 -21.63 -9.86 -1.68
N ARG A 455 -21.39 -10.54 -2.81
CA ARG A 455 -21.12 -11.99 -2.81
C ARG A 455 -19.87 -12.33 -2.03
N TRP A 456 -18.81 -11.55 -2.19
CA TRP A 456 -17.56 -11.77 -1.46
C TRP A 456 -17.75 -11.62 0.05
N VAL A 457 -18.37 -10.52 0.50
CA VAL A 457 -18.65 -10.30 1.94
C VAL A 457 -19.51 -11.41 2.52
N GLN A 458 -20.51 -11.90 1.77
CA GLN A 458 -21.36 -13.03 2.18
C GLN A 458 -20.62 -14.37 2.21
N SER A 459 -19.50 -14.50 1.49
CA SER A 459 -18.68 -15.71 1.46
C SER A 459 -17.61 -15.75 2.55
N LEU A 460 -17.35 -14.62 3.22
CA LEU A 460 -16.40 -14.56 4.33
C LEU A 460 -16.89 -15.42 5.50
N PRO A 461 -15.99 -16.11 6.22
CA PRO A 461 -16.37 -16.82 7.44
C PRO A 461 -17.00 -15.85 8.44
N GLU A 462 -17.86 -16.37 9.32
CA GLU A 462 -18.37 -15.59 10.45
C GLU A 462 -17.21 -15.03 11.26
N ALA A 463 -17.36 -13.78 11.72
CA ALA A 463 -16.31 -13.20 12.54
C ALA A 463 -16.24 -13.92 13.87
N THR A 464 -15.03 -14.12 14.35
CA THR A 464 -14.84 -14.62 15.72
C THR A 464 -15.39 -13.60 16.72
N ALA A 465 -15.91 -14.09 17.86
CA ALA A 465 -16.58 -13.25 18.86
C ALA A 465 -15.68 -12.12 19.42
N ASP A 466 -14.36 -12.29 19.37
CA ASP A 466 -13.37 -11.30 19.81
C ASP A 466 -13.31 -10.06 18.87
N ALA A 467 -13.66 -10.20 17.59
CA ALA A 467 -13.68 -9.11 16.62
C ALA A 467 -14.83 -8.09 16.87
N ASN A 468 -15.94 -8.54 17.50
CA ASN A 468 -17.09 -7.68 17.79
C ASN A 468 -16.82 -6.66 18.91
N LEU A 469 -15.82 -6.89 19.77
CA LEU A 469 -15.39 -5.94 20.79
C LEU A 469 -14.44 -4.86 20.23
N GLN A 470 -13.76 -5.14 19.12
CA GLN A 470 -12.84 -4.20 18.47
C GLN A 470 -13.56 -3.28 17.46
N GLY A 471 -14.65 -3.74 16.83
CA GLY A 471 -15.42 -2.97 15.84
C GLY A 471 -16.36 -1.90 16.40
N SER A 472 -16.68 -1.92 17.70
CA SER A 472 -17.63 -0.97 18.33
C SER A 472 -16.96 0.28 18.96
N GLY A 473 -15.63 0.31 19.03
CA GLY A 473 -14.86 1.42 19.62
C GLY A 473 -14.37 2.48 18.63
N GLY A 474 -14.58 2.29 17.32
CA GLY A 474 -13.99 3.14 16.26
C GLY A 474 -14.74 4.44 15.94
N ASP A 475 -15.99 4.59 16.38
CA ASP A 475 -16.84 5.75 16.01
C ASP A 475 -16.47 7.07 16.74
N GLY A 476 -15.35 7.10 17.47
CA GLY A 476 -15.03 8.12 18.46
C GLY A 476 -13.73 8.91 18.26
N ALA A 477 -13.22 9.09 17.03
CA ALA A 477 -12.26 10.14 16.65
C ALA A 477 -11.84 9.96 15.18
N GLU A 478 -12.70 10.33 14.24
CA GLU A 478 -12.34 10.31 12.82
C GLU A 478 -12.16 11.72 12.24
N PRO A 479 -11.02 11.98 11.58
CA PRO A 479 -10.78 13.25 10.92
C PRO A 479 -11.81 13.53 9.85
N ARG A 480 -12.40 14.73 9.91
CA ARG A 480 -12.68 15.45 8.67
C ARG A 480 -11.40 16.23 8.31
N PRO A 481 -10.74 15.93 7.17
CA PRO A 481 -9.66 16.76 6.66
C PRO A 481 -10.12 18.19 6.43
#